data_AF-A0A542FVM1-F1
#
_entry.id   AF-A0A542FVM1-F1
#
_cell.length_a   1.000
_cell.length_b   1.000
_cell.length_c   1.000
_cell.angle_alpha   90.00
_cell.angle_beta   90.00
_cell.angle_gamma   90.00
#
_symmetry.space_group_name_H-M   'P 1'
#
loop_
_entity.id
_entity.type
_entity.pdbx_description
1 polymer ?
#
loop_
_entity_poly.entity_id
_entity_poly.type
_entity_poly.pdbx_seq_one_letter_code
_entity_poly.pdbx_strand_id
1 'polypeptide(L)' 'MTPIAITFLILSILIVWGGLVASAIFLRRRPEPDTFPEGAADDHREDDAPIEHDT' A
#
# COMPACT_ATOMS: atom_id res chain seq x y z
N MET A 1 -26.70 -11.05 -27.56
CA MET A 1 -25.81 -11.32 -26.41
C MET A 1 -24.96 -12.53 -26.77
N THR A 2 -23.68 -12.36 -27.06
CA THR A 2 -22.83 -13.48 -27.49
C THR A 2 -22.34 -14.26 -26.27
N PRO A 3 -22.30 -15.61 -26.29
CA PRO A 3 -21.81 -16.41 -25.16
C PRO A 3 -20.40 -16.00 -24.73
N ILE A 4 -19.56 -15.62 -25.69
CA ILE A 4 -18.19 -15.16 -25.42
C ILE A 4 -18.15 -13.89 -24.57
N ALA A 5 -19.07 -12.94 -24.79
CA ALA A 5 -19.14 -11.71 -24.00
C ALA A 5 -19.52 -11.99 -22.54
N ILE A 6 -20.43 -12.96 -22.32
CA ILE A 6 -20.82 -13.37 -20.96
C ILE A 6 -19.64 -14.03 -20.25
N THR A 7 -18.86 -14.86 -20.94
CA THR A 7 -17.65 -15.47 -20.36
C THR A 7 -16.64 -14.42 -19.93
N PHE A 8 -16.37 -13.42 -20.78
CA PHE A 8 -15.46 -12.33 -20.42
C PHE A 8 -15.99 -11.46 -19.28
N LEU A 9 -17.30 -11.23 -19.23
CA LEU A 9 -17.93 -10.52 -18.12
C LEU A 9 -17.72 -11.27 -16.80
N ILE A 10 -18.00 -12.57 -16.77
CA ILE A 10 -17.79 -13.40 -15.57
C ILE A 10 -16.32 -13.42 -15.17
N LEU A 11 -15.40 -13.62 -16.10
CA LEU A 11 -13.96 -13.57 -15.83
C LEU A 11 -13.54 -12.23 -15.23
N SER A 12 -14.02 -11.12 -15.79
CA SER A 12 -13.70 -9.78 -15.29
C SER A 12 -14.21 -9.57 -13.88
N ILE A 13 -15.45 -9.98 -13.59
CA ILE A 13 -16.04 -9.92 -12.25
C ILE A 13 -15.21 -10.74 -11.27
N LEU A 14 -14.86 -11.98 -11.61
CA LEU A 14 -14.09 -12.85 -10.74
C LEU A 14 -12.69 -12.31 -10.47
N ILE A 15 -12.02 -11.72 -11.46
CA ILE A 15 -10.68 -11.14 -11.30
C ILE A 15 -10.73 -9.90 -10.40
N VAL A 16 -11.64 -8.97 -10.67
CA VAL A 16 -11.73 -7.71 -9.92
C VAL A 16 -12.17 -7.97 -8.48
N TRP A 17 -13.29 -8.67 -8.29
CA TRP A 17 -13.85 -8.90 -6.96
C TRP A 17 -13.08 -9.98 -6.19
N GLY A 18 -12.65 -11.04 -6.87
CA GLY A 18 -11.82 -12.07 -6.26
C GLY A 18 -10.46 -11.51 -5.83
N GLY A 19 -9.82 -10.68 -6.66
CA GLY A 19 -8.58 -9.98 -6.32
C GLY A 19 -8.77 -9.02 -5.14
N LEU A 20 -9.85 -8.25 -5.12
CA LEU A 20 -10.18 -7.34 -4.01
C LEU A 20 -10.38 -8.11 -2.69
N VAL A 21 -11.22 -9.16 -2.70
CA VAL A 21 -11.50 -9.97 -1.50
C VAL A 21 -10.23 -10.66 -1.02
N ALA A 22 -9.43 -11.23 -1.92
CA ALA A 22 -8.15 -11.85 -1.57
C ALA A 22 -7.19 -10.84 -0.93
N SER A 23 -7.08 -9.64 -1.49
CA SER A 23 -6.22 -8.57 -0.96
C SER A 23 -6.69 -8.12 0.43
N ALA A 24 -7.98 -7.92 0.61
CA ALA A 24 -8.55 -7.54 1.91
C ALA A 24 -8.31 -8.61 2.98
N ILE A 25 -8.48 -9.90 2.63
CA ILE A 25 -8.20 -11.01 3.55
C ILE A 25 -6.71 -11.10 3.86
N PHE A 26 -5.84 -10.94 2.86
CA PHE A 26 -4.39 -10.96 3.04
C PHE A 26 -3.94 -9.87 4.03
N LEU A 27 -4.38 -8.63 3.80
CA LEU A 27 -4.03 -7.51 4.66
C LEU A 27 -4.60 -7.69 6.08
N ARG A 28 -5.82 -8.20 6.20
CA ARG A 28 -6.42 -8.52 7.51
C ARG A 28 -5.65 -9.60 8.28
N ARG A 29 -5.05 -10.57 7.59
CA ARG A 29 -4.29 -11.66 8.22
C ARG A 29 -2.88 -11.24 8.64
N ARG A 30 -2.30 -10.21 8.01
CA ARG A 30 -0.97 -9.68 8.32
C ARG A 30 -1.01 -8.15 8.40
N PRO A 31 -1.57 -7.60 9.50
CA PRO A 31 -1.70 -6.15 9.66
C PRO A 31 -0.36 -5.44 9.80
N GLU A 32 0.67 -6.13 10.31
CA GLU A 32 2.02 -5.61 10.47
C GLU A 32 3.03 -6.42 9.64
N PRO A 33 4.00 -5.75 8.99
CA PRO A 33 5.18 -6.40 8.43
C PRO A 33 5.99 -7.10 9.52
N ASP A 34 6.48 -8.32 9.25
CA ASP A 34 7.34 -9.08 10.17
C ASP A 34 8.68 -8.36 10.44
N THR A 35 9.10 -7.46 9.55
CA THR A 35 10.34 -6.70 9.68
C THR A 35 10.17 -5.36 8.99
N PHE A 36 10.49 -4.30 9.72
CA PHE A 36 10.63 -2.97 9.16
C PHE A 36 12.10 -2.76 8.77
N PRO A 37 12.40 -2.04 7.67
CA PRO A 37 13.76 -1.59 7.41
C PRO A 37 14.25 -0.71 8.56
N GLU A 38 15.57 -0.64 8.75
CA GLU A 38 16.15 0.30 9.70
C GLU A 38 15.63 1.71 9.40
N GLY A 39 15.19 2.42 10.44
CA GLY A 39 14.78 3.81 10.32
C GLY A 39 15.92 4.66 9.75
N ALA A 40 15.59 5.76 9.09
CA ALA A 40 16.60 6.75 8.74
C ALA A 40 17.32 7.21 10.01
N ALA A 41 18.59 7.61 9.87
CA ALA A 41 19.31 8.24 10.97
C ALA A 41 18.47 9.41 11.52
N ASP A 42 18.36 9.47 12.84
CA ASP A 42 17.60 10.52 13.52
C ASP A 42 18.15 11.89 13.09
N ASP A 43 17.28 12.71 12.51
CA ASP A 43 17.67 14.03 12.02
C ASP A 43 17.63 15.03 13.16
N HIS A 44 18.73 15.09 13.92
CA HIS A 44 18.91 16.02 15.02
C HIS A 44 18.97 17.51 14.59
N ARG A 45 18.73 17.85 13.32
CA ARG A 45 18.60 19.25 12.90
C ARG A 45 17.49 20.00 13.65
N GLU A 46 16.50 19.29 14.19
CA GLU A 46 15.48 19.88 15.06
C GLU A 46 16.03 20.27 16.46
N ASP A 47 17.14 19.66 16.90
CA ASP A 47 17.83 19.99 18.15
C ASP A 47 18.73 21.21 18.01
N ASP A 48 19.11 21.56 16.78
CA ASP A 48 19.91 22.74 16.46
C ASP A 48 19.00 23.96 16.24
N ALA A 49 19.22 25.02 17.04
CA ALA A 49 18.51 26.28 16.84
C ALA A 49 18.79 26.84 15.43
N PRO A 50 17.81 27.49 14.77
CA PRO A 50 18.02 28.10 13.46
C PRO A 50 19.25 29.02 13.48
N ILE A 51 20.18 28.79 12.56
CA ILE A 51 21.36 29.65 12.39
C ILE A 51 20.85 31.01 11.89
N GLU A 52 20.86 32.00 12.77
CA GLU A 52 20.52 33.38 12.45
C GLU A 52 21.57 33.91 11.48
N HIS A 53 21.23 33.91 10.19
CA HIS A 53 22.09 34.48 9.17
C HIS A 53 21.88 36.00 9.18
N ASP A 54 22.94 36.71 9.60
CA ASP A 54 22.97 38.16 9.81
C ASP A 54 22.49 38.90 8.54
N THR A 55 21.46 39.74 8.70
CA THR A 55 20.91 40.64 7.67
C THR A 55 21.73 41.91 7.52
#